data_AF-A0A547PW39-F1
#
_entry.id   AF-A0A547PW39-F1
#
_cell.length_a   1.000
_cell.length_b   1.000
_cell.length_c   1.000
_cell.angle_alpha   90.00
_cell.angle_beta   90.00
_cell.angle_gamma   90.00
#
_symmetry.space_group_name_H-M   'P 1'
#
loop_
_entity.id
_entity.type
_entity.pdbx_description
1 polymer ?
#
loop_
_entity_poly.entity_id
_entity_poly.type
_entity_poly.pdbx_seq_one_letter_code
_entity_poly.pdbx_strand_id
1 'polypeptide(L)'
;MSAEAIRGSGGHKTALAGELRERALRYVEERPEFTSFDLVAELAVSAEWARKVIREWSSAGVIETVRQDGQTAVWRLREQALESSSLYARERARPEYVMWQEMRRARRFRPDELQLVVNTERLPIDLKQVRKYCSDLAEAGYLDVAVKGRAGGRLPTYVLRGRRGPFPPRVIRAPVLFDPNEETFQVMERRVQR
;
A
#
# COMPACT_ATOMS: atom_id res chain seq x y z
N MET A 1 -38.94 -13.24 -7.89
CA MET A 1 -37.89 -13.98 -8.64
C MET A 1 -37.12 -13.00 -9.51
N SER A 2 -35.80 -12.86 -9.54
CA SER A 2 -34.71 -13.02 -8.58
C SER A 2 -33.59 -12.15 -9.16
N ALA A 3 -33.13 -11.14 -8.42
CA ALA A 3 -32.06 -10.23 -8.84
C ALA A 3 -30.82 -10.49 -7.98
N GLU A 4 -30.12 -11.59 -8.26
CA GLU A 4 -28.95 -11.99 -7.48
C GLU A 4 -27.89 -12.61 -8.43
N ALA A 5 -27.20 -11.76 -9.20
CA ALA A 5 -26.14 -12.26 -10.09
C ALA A 5 -25.08 -11.22 -10.53
N ILE A 6 -24.63 -10.24 -9.73
CA ILE A 6 -23.47 -9.39 -10.12
C ILE A 6 -22.60 -8.89 -8.93
N ARG A 7 -22.30 -9.69 -7.89
CA ARG A 7 -21.41 -9.22 -6.79
C ARG A 7 -20.20 -10.10 -6.44
N GLY A 8 -19.78 -11.01 -7.31
CA GLY A 8 -18.75 -12.02 -6.96
C GLY A 8 -17.33 -11.85 -7.53
N SER A 9 -17.06 -10.96 -8.48
CA SER A 9 -15.79 -11.02 -9.25
C SER A 9 -14.63 -10.18 -8.68
N GLY A 10 -14.91 -9.19 -7.84
CA GLY A 10 -13.91 -8.23 -7.34
C GLY A 10 -13.05 -8.75 -6.19
N GLY A 11 -13.60 -9.58 -5.29
CA GLY A 11 -12.92 -10.03 -4.07
C GLY A 11 -11.73 -10.97 -4.34
N HIS A 12 -11.92 -11.99 -5.19
CA HIS A 12 -10.88 -12.98 -5.50
C HIS A 12 -9.64 -12.38 -6.18
N LYS A 13 -9.81 -11.41 -7.09
CA LYS A 13 -8.69 -10.75 -7.79
C LYS A 13 -7.75 -9.97 -6.85
N THR A 14 -8.11 -9.83 -5.57
CA THR A 14 -7.51 -8.86 -4.67
C THR A 14 -6.65 -9.46 -3.58
N ALA A 15 -7.15 -10.49 -2.89
CA ALA A 15 -6.31 -11.34 -2.06
C ALA A 15 -5.13 -11.89 -2.89
N LEU A 16 -5.41 -12.27 -4.14
CA LEU A 16 -4.40 -12.64 -5.13
C LEU A 16 -3.35 -11.54 -5.35
N ALA A 17 -3.69 -10.24 -5.33
CA ALA A 17 -2.73 -9.18 -5.61
C ALA A 17 -1.72 -8.98 -4.47
N GLY A 18 -2.17 -9.10 -3.21
CA GLY A 18 -1.29 -9.13 -2.04
C GLY A 18 -0.39 -10.36 -2.05
N GLU A 19 -0.99 -11.55 -2.21
CA GLU A 19 -0.27 -12.83 -2.30
C GLU A 19 0.75 -12.85 -3.45
N LEU A 20 0.39 -12.32 -4.62
CA LEU A 20 1.30 -12.22 -5.78
C LEU A 20 2.52 -11.34 -5.48
N ARG A 21 2.35 -10.25 -4.72
CA ARG A 21 3.49 -9.42 -4.29
C ARG A 21 4.40 -10.17 -3.32
N GLU A 22 3.82 -10.91 -2.39
CA GLU A 22 4.62 -11.73 -1.45
C GLU A 22 5.36 -12.85 -2.17
N ARG A 23 4.70 -13.52 -3.12
CA ARG A 23 5.34 -14.52 -3.98
C ARG A 23 6.45 -13.90 -4.82
N ALA A 24 6.25 -12.70 -5.36
CA ALA A 24 7.27 -12.00 -6.11
C ALA A 24 8.48 -11.64 -5.23
N LEU A 25 8.28 -11.18 -4.00
CA LEU A 25 9.38 -10.94 -3.05
C LEU A 25 10.15 -12.21 -2.76
N ARG A 26 9.47 -13.30 -2.42
CA ARG A 26 10.10 -14.60 -2.17
C ARG A 26 10.92 -15.08 -3.37
N TYR A 27 10.38 -14.89 -4.57
CA TYR A 27 11.08 -15.21 -5.81
C TYR A 27 12.40 -14.46 -5.97
N VAL A 28 12.40 -13.15 -5.67
CA VAL A 28 13.60 -12.31 -5.80
C VAL A 28 14.54 -12.41 -4.58
N GLU A 29 14.06 -12.92 -3.45
CA GLU A 29 14.87 -13.28 -2.28
C GLU A 29 15.75 -14.50 -2.58
N GLU A 30 15.21 -15.50 -3.25
CA GLU A 30 15.90 -16.75 -3.58
C GLU A 30 16.87 -16.62 -4.76
N ARG A 31 16.84 -15.49 -5.50
CA ARG A 31 17.65 -15.27 -6.70
C ARG A 31 18.48 -13.99 -6.59
N PRO A 32 19.81 -14.05 -6.83
CA PRO A 32 20.68 -12.88 -6.71
C PRO A 32 20.43 -11.82 -7.81
N GLU A 33 19.84 -12.20 -8.94
CA GLU A 33 19.50 -11.31 -10.06
C GLU A 33 18.22 -11.80 -10.75
N PHE A 34 17.38 -10.87 -11.20
CA PHE A 34 16.14 -11.18 -11.89
C PHE A 34 15.76 -10.12 -12.92
N THR A 35 14.93 -10.50 -13.88
CA THR A 35 14.37 -9.62 -14.92
C THR A 35 12.86 -9.47 -14.77
N SER A 36 12.28 -8.57 -15.56
CA SER A 36 10.83 -8.42 -15.64
C SER A 36 10.17 -9.63 -16.30
N PHE A 37 10.88 -10.31 -17.20
CA PHE A 37 10.43 -11.52 -17.86
C PHE A 37 10.37 -12.69 -16.88
N ASP A 38 11.37 -12.80 -16.00
CA ASP A 38 11.42 -13.82 -14.95
C ASP A 38 10.19 -13.76 -14.02
N LEU A 39 9.79 -12.55 -13.62
CA LEU A 39 8.56 -12.35 -12.83
C LEU A 39 7.30 -12.75 -13.60
N VAL A 40 7.22 -12.40 -14.89
CA VAL A 40 6.08 -12.73 -15.76
C VAL A 40 5.95 -14.25 -15.93
N ALA A 41 7.07 -14.93 -16.19
CA ALA A 41 7.13 -16.36 -16.44
C ALA A 41 6.82 -17.17 -15.18
N GLU A 42 7.45 -16.85 -14.05
CA GLU A 42 7.28 -17.64 -12.83
C GLU A 42 5.91 -17.43 -12.18
N LEU A 43 5.46 -16.17 -12.09
CA LEU A 43 4.28 -15.83 -11.32
C LEU A 43 3.00 -15.85 -12.16
N ALA A 44 3.12 -16.12 -13.47
CA ALA A 44 2.03 -16.03 -14.45
C ALA A 44 1.29 -14.68 -14.37
N VAL A 45 2.04 -13.59 -14.18
CA VAL A 45 1.51 -12.22 -14.05
C VAL A 45 1.61 -11.45 -15.36
N SER A 46 0.79 -10.41 -15.52
CA SER A 46 0.90 -9.54 -16.69
C SER A 46 2.21 -8.75 -16.69
N ALA A 47 2.76 -8.48 -17.88
CA ALA A 47 3.95 -7.65 -18.04
C ALA A 47 3.76 -6.21 -17.51
N GLU A 48 2.52 -5.72 -17.48
CA GLU A 48 2.19 -4.43 -16.87
C GLU A 48 2.31 -4.47 -15.34
N TRP A 49 1.83 -5.56 -14.72
CA TRP A 49 1.96 -5.76 -13.28
C TRP A 49 3.44 -5.87 -12.88
N ALA A 50 4.23 -6.67 -13.59
CA ALA A 50 5.67 -6.81 -13.32
C ALA A 50 6.39 -5.45 -13.42
N ARG A 51 6.15 -4.68 -14.48
CA ARG A 51 6.71 -3.32 -14.65
C ARG A 51 6.29 -2.38 -13.53
N LYS A 52 5.04 -2.46 -13.06
CA LYS A 52 4.53 -1.64 -11.96
C LYS A 52 5.25 -1.97 -10.65
N VAL A 53 5.39 -3.25 -10.32
CA VAL A 53 6.04 -3.71 -9.09
C VAL A 53 7.53 -3.34 -9.09
N ILE A 54 8.24 -3.59 -10.19
CA ILE A 54 9.65 -3.21 -10.34
C ILE A 54 9.84 -1.71 -10.14
N ARG A 55 8.97 -0.88 -10.75
CA ARG A 55 9.03 0.58 -10.58
C ARG A 55 8.82 0.98 -9.11
N GLU A 56 7.87 0.34 -8.43
CA GLU A 56 7.61 0.60 -7.02
C GLU A 56 8.81 0.22 -6.15
N TRP A 57 9.35 -0.99 -6.31
CA TRP A 57 10.53 -1.45 -5.60
C TRP A 57 11.77 -0.59 -5.88
N SER A 58 11.99 -0.20 -7.13
CA SER A 58 13.09 0.70 -7.50
C SER A 58 12.93 2.07 -6.84
N SER A 59 11.72 2.65 -6.89
CA SER A 59 11.43 3.94 -6.22
C SER A 59 11.51 3.87 -4.69
N ALA A 60 11.26 2.69 -4.11
CA ALA A 60 11.35 2.43 -2.69
C ALA A 60 12.78 2.09 -2.23
N GLY A 61 13.75 1.98 -3.16
CA GLY A 61 15.11 1.56 -2.85
C GLY A 61 15.23 0.10 -2.43
N VAL A 62 14.24 -0.74 -2.78
CA VAL A 62 14.23 -2.18 -2.45
C VAL A 62 15.13 -2.95 -3.41
N ILE A 63 15.16 -2.54 -4.67
CA ILE A 63 15.97 -3.15 -5.72
C ILE A 63 16.91 -2.12 -6.33
N GLU A 64 18.00 -2.60 -6.90
CA GLU A 64 18.92 -1.82 -7.71
C GLU A 64 19.06 -2.41 -9.10
N THR A 65 19.40 -1.55 -10.08
CA THR A 65 19.66 -2.01 -11.45
C THR A 65 21.12 -2.41 -11.53
N VAL A 66 21.38 -3.69 -11.81
CA VAL A 66 22.75 -4.23 -11.92
C VAL A 66 23.29 -4.03 -13.33
N ARG A 67 22.47 -4.35 -14.33
CA ARG A 67 22.79 -4.13 -15.75
C ARG A 67 21.54 -3.71 -16.50
N GLN A 68 21.74 -2.92 -17.54
CA GLN A 68 20.69 -2.54 -18.48
C GLN A 68 21.23 -2.73 -19.89
N ASP A 69 20.64 -3.65 -20.63
CA ASP A 69 20.98 -3.92 -22.03
C ASP A 69 19.74 -3.72 -22.90
N GLY A 70 19.72 -2.63 -23.67
CA GLY A 70 18.58 -2.22 -24.48
C GLY A 70 17.27 -2.15 -23.67
N GLN A 71 16.32 -3.04 -24.00
CA GLN A 71 15.02 -3.14 -23.34
C GLN A 71 15.00 -4.05 -22.10
N THR A 72 16.08 -4.79 -21.84
CA THR A 72 16.17 -5.74 -20.73
C THR A 72 17.04 -5.16 -19.63
N ALA A 73 16.40 -4.78 -18.53
CA ALA A 73 17.11 -4.47 -17.29
C ALA A 73 17.13 -5.70 -16.38
N VAL A 74 18.25 -5.85 -15.67
CA VAL A 74 18.44 -6.87 -14.64
C VAL A 74 18.55 -6.15 -13.31
N TRP A 75 17.70 -6.58 -12.39
CA TRP A 75 17.60 -6.04 -11.05
C TRP A 75 18.13 -7.03 -10.04
N ARG A 76 18.58 -6.49 -8.91
CA ARG A 76 18.96 -7.23 -7.72
C ARG A 76 18.26 -6.63 -6.53
N LEU A 77 17.85 -7.49 -5.61
CA LEU A 77 17.32 -7.09 -4.32
C LEU A 77 18.45 -6.57 -3.44
N ARG A 78 18.28 -5.39 -2.84
CA ARG A 78 19.23 -4.90 -1.84
C ARG A 78 19.01 -5.71 -0.56
N GLU A 79 20.02 -6.46 -0.13
CA GLU A 79 19.96 -7.24 1.11
C GLU A 79 19.57 -6.35 2.30
N GLN A 80 20.10 -5.12 2.34
CA GLN A 80 19.77 -4.13 3.38
C GLN A 80 18.30 -3.67 3.35
N ALA A 81 17.57 -3.88 2.25
CA ALA A 81 16.14 -3.54 2.16
C ALA A 81 15.23 -4.64 2.74
N LEU A 82 15.78 -5.82 3.01
CA LEU A 82 15.06 -6.92 3.67
C LEU A 82 15.37 -7.02 5.15
N GLU A 83 16.48 -6.45 5.59
CA GLU A 83 16.78 -6.33 7.01
C GLU A 83 15.57 -5.76 7.75
N SER A 84 15.25 -6.34 8.91
CA SER A 84 14.12 -5.90 9.73
C SER A 84 14.24 -4.43 10.19
N SER A 85 15.45 -3.88 10.16
CA SER A 85 15.79 -2.48 10.41
C SER A 85 15.38 -1.53 9.28
N SER A 86 15.25 -2.05 8.05
CA SER A 86 15.01 -1.27 6.83
C SER A 86 13.64 -0.60 6.84
N LEU A 87 13.53 0.55 6.17
CA LEU A 87 12.24 1.24 6.00
C LEU A 87 11.21 0.33 5.34
N TYR A 88 11.64 -0.46 4.34
CA TYR A 88 10.73 -1.34 3.60
C TYR A 88 10.16 -2.45 4.48
N ALA A 89 11.02 -3.21 5.19
CA ALA A 89 10.57 -4.27 6.07
C ALA A 89 9.67 -3.74 7.20
N ARG A 90 10.06 -2.60 7.81
CA ARG A 90 9.30 -1.96 8.90
C ARG A 90 7.93 -1.47 8.46
N GLU A 91 7.81 -0.89 7.27
CA GLU A 91 6.52 -0.43 6.77
C GLU A 91 5.67 -1.60 6.28
N ARG A 92 6.25 -2.60 5.60
CA ARG A 92 5.54 -3.81 5.16
C ARG A 92 4.90 -4.58 6.32
N ALA A 93 5.57 -4.66 7.47
CA ALA A 93 5.08 -5.36 8.64
C ALA A 93 3.83 -4.71 9.28
N ARG A 94 3.41 -3.53 8.82
CA ARG A 94 2.29 -2.78 9.40
C ARG A 94 0.97 -3.11 8.71
N PRO A 95 -0.14 -3.18 9.46
CA PRO A 95 -1.48 -3.30 8.88
C PRO A 95 -1.81 -2.24 7.83
N GLU A 96 -1.33 -1.01 8.06
CA GLU A 96 -1.56 0.12 7.15
C GLU A 96 -0.98 -0.10 5.76
N TYR A 97 0.07 -0.91 5.62
CA TYR A 97 0.69 -1.17 4.32
C TYR A 97 -0.24 -1.91 3.38
N VAL A 98 -0.88 -2.99 3.85
CA VAL A 98 -1.81 -3.78 3.04
C VAL A 98 -3.04 -2.94 2.70
N MET A 99 -3.59 -2.22 3.67
CA MET A 99 -4.67 -1.25 3.44
C MET A 99 -4.32 -0.25 2.34
N TRP A 100 -3.13 0.35 2.42
CA TRP A 100 -2.69 1.36 1.46
C TRP A 100 -2.45 0.81 0.05
N GLN A 101 -1.87 -0.38 -0.08
CA GLN A 101 -1.74 -1.03 -1.38
C GLN A 101 -3.11 -1.24 -2.04
N GLU A 102 -4.10 -1.66 -1.24
CA GLU A 102 -5.44 -1.90 -1.76
C GLU A 102 -6.18 -0.61 -2.10
N MET A 103 -6.04 0.44 -1.29
CA MET A 103 -6.56 1.77 -1.65
C MET A 103 -5.94 2.28 -2.97
N ARG A 104 -4.62 2.11 -3.16
CA ARG A 104 -3.91 2.50 -4.39
C ARG A 104 -4.40 1.74 -5.62
N ARG A 105 -4.78 0.47 -5.44
CA ARG A 105 -5.29 -0.39 -6.51
C ARG A 105 -6.76 -0.10 -6.82
N ALA A 106 -7.61 -0.07 -5.81
CA ALA A 106 -9.06 0.11 -5.95
C ALA A 106 -9.41 1.53 -6.41
N ARG A 107 -8.65 2.55 -5.97
CA ARG A 107 -8.85 3.99 -6.23
C ARG A 107 -10.15 4.58 -5.70
N ARG A 108 -11.24 3.82 -5.64
CA ARG A 108 -12.55 4.14 -5.08
C ARG A 108 -13.05 2.94 -4.29
N PHE A 109 -13.43 3.13 -3.04
CA PHE A 109 -13.78 2.04 -2.14
C PHE A 109 -14.60 2.52 -0.94
N ARG A 110 -15.29 1.58 -0.28
CA ARG A 110 -15.84 1.78 1.07
C ARG A 110 -14.97 1.07 2.12
N PRO A 111 -14.99 1.52 3.39
CA PRO A 111 -14.21 0.89 4.46
C PRO A 111 -14.53 -0.59 4.69
N ASP A 112 -15.79 -1.00 4.57
CA ASP A 112 -16.20 -2.41 4.74
C ASP A 112 -15.73 -3.30 3.58
N GLU A 113 -15.80 -2.79 2.36
CA GLU A 113 -15.25 -3.48 1.18
C GLU A 113 -13.73 -3.64 1.29
N LEU A 114 -13.05 -2.59 1.76
CA LEU A 114 -11.62 -2.63 2.00
C LEU A 114 -11.28 -3.64 3.10
N GLN A 115 -11.99 -3.61 4.23
CA GLN A 115 -11.77 -4.56 5.34
C GLN A 115 -11.90 -6.01 4.88
N LEU A 116 -12.98 -6.34 4.16
CA LEU A 116 -13.23 -7.68 3.65
C LEU A 116 -12.06 -8.23 2.83
N VAL A 117 -11.36 -7.35 2.13
CA VAL A 117 -10.25 -7.69 1.24
C VAL A 117 -8.93 -7.85 1.99
N VAL A 118 -8.64 -6.96 2.93
CA VAL A 118 -7.31 -6.89 3.59
C VAL A 118 -7.24 -7.76 4.85
N ASN A 119 -8.39 -8.14 5.40
CA ASN A 119 -8.47 -8.96 6.59
C ASN A 119 -8.10 -10.40 6.24
N THR A 120 -7.01 -10.90 6.82
CA THR A 120 -6.52 -12.27 6.62
C THR A 120 -6.28 -12.93 7.98
N GLU A 121 -6.24 -14.26 8.04
CA GLU A 121 -5.95 -14.97 9.29
C GLU A 121 -4.61 -14.57 9.91
N ARG A 122 -3.62 -14.26 9.06
CA ARG A 122 -2.28 -13.84 9.49
C ARG A 122 -2.23 -12.39 9.98
N LEU A 123 -3.15 -11.56 9.50
CA LEU A 123 -3.21 -10.13 9.81
C LEU A 123 -4.67 -9.73 9.98
N PRO A 124 -5.26 -9.99 11.17
CA PRO A 124 -6.63 -9.62 11.44
C PRO A 124 -6.74 -8.10 11.52
N ILE A 125 -7.65 -7.53 10.72
CA ILE A 125 -7.89 -6.09 10.67
C ILE A 125 -9.38 -5.82 10.93
N ASP A 126 -9.65 -5.12 12.03
CA ASP A 126 -11.01 -4.75 12.41
C ASP A 126 -11.52 -3.55 11.59
N LEU A 127 -12.83 -3.53 11.32
CA LEU A 127 -13.50 -2.45 10.60
C LEU A 127 -13.32 -1.11 11.30
N LYS A 128 -13.25 -1.09 12.64
CA LYS A 128 -12.97 0.13 13.41
C LYS A 128 -11.61 0.72 13.04
N GLN A 129 -10.58 -0.12 12.89
CA GLN A 129 -9.24 0.30 12.49
C GLN A 129 -9.24 0.85 11.07
N VAL A 130 -9.89 0.15 10.13
CA VAL A 130 -10.01 0.62 8.73
C VAL A 130 -10.73 1.96 8.65
N ARG A 131 -11.85 2.11 9.37
CA ARG A 131 -12.63 3.36 9.42
C ARG A 131 -11.80 4.51 9.97
N LYS A 132 -11.07 4.28 11.06
CA LYS A 132 -10.19 5.29 11.65
C LYS A 132 -9.13 5.71 10.65
N TYR A 133 -8.44 4.74 10.03
CA TYR A 133 -7.37 5.04 9.07
C TYR A 133 -7.89 5.81 7.85
N CYS A 134 -9.04 5.45 7.31
CA CYS A 134 -9.67 6.20 6.21
C CYS A 134 -10.05 7.64 6.64
N SER A 135 -10.55 7.82 7.86
CA SER A 135 -10.89 9.15 8.40
C SER A 135 -9.64 10.02 8.52
N ASP A 136 -8.58 9.49 9.15
CA ASP A 136 -7.30 10.18 9.31
C ASP A 136 -6.72 10.60 7.95
N LEU A 137 -6.77 9.71 6.95
CA LEU A 137 -6.29 10.01 5.60
C LEU A 137 -7.16 11.02 4.84
N ALA A 138 -8.48 11.02 5.07
CA ALA A 138 -9.38 12.00 4.48
C ALA A 138 -9.14 13.40 5.07
N GLU A 139 -8.98 13.49 6.38
CA GLU A 139 -8.63 14.73 7.09
C GLU A 139 -7.28 15.28 6.61
N ALA A 140 -6.29 14.42 6.41
CA ALA A 140 -4.98 14.78 5.86
C ALA A 140 -4.97 15.02 4.32
N GLY A 141 -6.13 14.96 3.64
CA GLY A 141 -6.25 15.26 2.21
C GLY A 141 -5.67 14.20 1.26
N TYR A 142 -5.45 12.97 1.74
CA TYR A 142 -5.10 11.83 0.89
C TYR A 142 -6.32 11.18 0.24
N LEU A 143 -7.48 11.25 0.88
CA LEU A 143 -8.74 10.71 0.38
C LEU A 143 -9.79 11.82 0.23
N ASP A 144 -10.58 11.73 -0.83
CA ASP A 144 -11.79 12.53 -1.04
C ASP A 144 -13.03 11.71 -0.69
N VAL A 145 -14.00 12.34 0.01
CA VAL A 145 -15.29 11.71 0.31
C VAL A 145 -16.21 11.87 -0.89
N ALA A 146 -16.23 10.87 -1.77
CA ALA A 146 -17.11 10.88 -2.95
C ALA A 146 -18.58 10.74 -2.58
N VAL A 147 -18.88 9.99 -1.51
CA VAL A 147 -20.24 9.82 -1.01
C VAL A 147 -20.21 9.87 0.50
N LYS A 148 -20.95 10.82 1.09
CA LYS A 148 -21.06 10.94 2.54
C LYS A 148 -21.79 9.72 3.13
N GLY A 149 -21.28 9.24 4.26
CA GLY A 149 -21.96 8.23 5.06
C GLY A 149 -23.14 8.82 5.84
N ARG A 150 -23.98 7.96 6.40
CA ARG A 150 -25.06 8.36 7.31
C ARG A 150 -24.85 7.70 8.67
N ALA A 151 -25.09 8.44 9.75
CA ALA A 151 -25.06 7.89 11.11
C ALA A 151 -26.00 6.67 11.21
N GLY A 152 -25.51 5.56 11.75
CA GLY A 152 -26.26 4.29 11.86
C GLY A 152 -26.59 3.60 10.53
N GLY A 153 -26.04 4.07 9.40
CA GLY A 153 -26.37 3.57 8.07
C GLY A 153 -25.14 3.33 7.20
N ARG A 154 -25.28 3.66 5.90
CA ARG A 154 -24.24 3.41 4.90
C ARG A 154 -22.93 4.12 5.25
N LEU A 155 -21.82 3.40 5.18
CA LEU A 155 -20.47 3.93 5.32
C LEU A 155 -20.10 4.87 4.14
N PRO A 156 -19.23 5.87 4.35
CA PRO A 156 -18.78 6.75 3.29
C PRO A 156 -18.02 5.99 2.20
N THR A 157 -18.07 6.51 0.97
CA THR A 157 -17.22 6.06 -0.13
C THR A 157 -16.08 7.05 -0.33
N TYR A 158 -14.86 6.55 -0.34
CA TYR A 158 -13.64 7.33 -0.52
C TYR A 158 -13.07 7.16 -1.93
N VAL A 159 -12.34 8.18 -2.39
CA VAL A 159 -11.53 8.17 -3.61
C VAL A 159 -10.10 8.60 -3.26
N LEU A 160 -9.10 7.87 -3.73
CA LEU A 160 -7.70 8.18 -3.49
C LEU A 160 -7.23 9.35 -4.37
N ARG A 161 -6.70 10.40 -3.73
CA ARG A 161 -6.22 11.61 -4.41
C ARG A 161 -4.78 11.46 -4.90
N GLY A 162 -4.57 11.74 -6.19
CA GLY A 162 -3.25 11.79 -6.82
C GLY A 162 -2.54 10.43 -6.93
N ARG A 163 -1.29 10.45 -7.41
CA ARG A 163 -0.38 9.30 -7.40
C ARG A 163 0.53 9.43 -6.19
N ARG A 164 0.36 8.54 -5.20
CA ARG A 164 1.15 8.55 -3.97
C ARG A 164 2.15 7.38 -3.95
N GLY A 165 3.22 7.56 -3.18
CA GLY A 165 4.31 6.61 -3.03
C GLY A 165 3.86 5.24 -2.47
N PRO A 166 4.76 4.24 -2.50
CA PRO A 166 4.43 2.87 -2.12
C PRO A 166 4.18 2.71 -0.61
N PHE A 167 4.72 3.60 0.22
CA PHE A 167 4.54 3.53 1.68
C PHE A 167 3.28 4.25 2.15
N PRO A 168 2.55 3.68 3.14
CA PRO A 168 1.37 4.30 3.70
C PRO A 168 1.73 5.62 4.40
N PRO A 169 0.94 6.69 4.23
CA PRO A 169 0.97 7.83 5.14
C PRO A 169 0.54 7.39 6.53
N ARG A 170 1.12 8.01 7.56
CA ARG A 170 0.93 7.62 8.96
C ARG A 170 0.66 8.82 9.85
N VAL A 171 -0.29 8.65 10.75
CA VAL A 171 -0.46 9.56 11.88
C VAL A 171 0.57 9.19 12.93
N ILE A 172 1.43 10.14 13.28
CA ILE A 172 2.44 10.00 14.33
C ILE A 172 2.21 11.06 15.40
N ARG A 173 2.62 10.77 16.63
CA ARG A 173 2.72 11.80 17.67
C ARG A 173 4.07 12.50 17.50
N ALA A 174 4.04 13.82 17.33
CA ALA A 174 5.22 14.65 17.24
C ALA A 174 5.17 15.74 18.33
N PRO A 175 6.33 16.15 18.88
CA PRO A 175 6.38 17.33 19.74
C PRO A 175 5.99 18.57 18.92
N VAL A 176 5.02 19.31 19.42
CA VAL A 176 4.53 20.56 18.81
C VAL A 176 4.73 21.70 19.80
N LEU A 177 5.22 22.83 19.29
CA LEU A 177 5.20 24.10 20.00
C LEU A 177 3.85 24.76 19.73
N PHE A 178 3.15 25.14 20.80
CA PHE A 178 1.93 25.94 20.70
C PHE A 178 2.26 27.37 21.14
N ASP A 179 2.05 28.34 20.24
CA ASP A 179 2.12 29.75 20.58
C ASP A 179 0.70 30.29 20.84
N PRO A 180 0.34 30.60 22.10
CA PRO A 180 -0.99 31.11 22.42
C PRO A 180 -1.24 32.52 21.89
N ASN A 181 -0.21 33.28 21.51
CA ASN A 181 -0.37 34.64 20.98
C ASN A 181 -0.79 34.62 19.50
N GLU A 182 -0.29 33.64 18.75
CA GLU A 182 -0.63 33.46 17.33
C GLU A 182 -1.70 32.39 17.10
N GLU A 183 -2.06 31.62 18.14
CA GLU A 183 -2.91 30.44 18.08
C GLU A 183 -2.41 29.39 17.05
N THR A 184 -1.09 29.33 16.85
CA THR A 184 -0.45 28.44 15.87
C THR A 184 0.21 27.23 16.53
N PHE A 185 0.23 26.12 15.80
CA PHE A 185 1.00 24.93 16.14
C PHE A 185 2.17 24.79 15.15
N GLN A 186 3.39 24.74 15.69
CA GLN A 186 4.59 24.47 14.90
C GLN A 186 5.14 23.09 15.26
N VAL A 187 5.31 22.23 14.24
CA VAL A 187 5.94 20.92 14.43
C VAL A 187 7.43 21.14 14.66
N MET A 188 7.94 20.64 15.79
CA MET A 188 9.38 20.69 16.02
C MET A 188 10.06 19.63 15.15
N GLU A 189 10.72 20.06 14.07
CA GLU A 189 11.45 19.17 13.18
C GLU A 189 12.58 18.47 13.93
N ARG A 190 12.36 17.21 14.32
CA ARG A 190 13.45 16.28 14.61
C ARG A 190 13.72 15.50 13.35
N ARG A 191 14.87 15.74 12.71
CA ARG A 191 15.39 14.79 11.73
C ARG A 191 15.57 13.45 12.45
N VAL A 192 14.89 12.41 11.98
CA VAL A 192 15.24 11.04 12.35
C VAL A 192 16.68 10.86 11.88
N GLN A 193 17.65 10.83 12.79
CA GLN A 193 19.01 10.42 12.47
C GLN A 193 18.89 9.01 11.87
N ARG A 194 19.28 8.90 10.59
CA ARG A 194 19.37 7.63 9.87
C ARG A 194 20.54 6.83 10.40
#